data_AF-A0A2E3PGQ4-F1
#
_entry.id   AF-A0A2E3PGQ4-F1
#
_cell.length_a   1.000
_cell.length_b   1.000
_cell.length_c   1.000
_cell.angle_alpha   90.00
_cell.angle_beta   90.00
_cell.angle_gamma   90.00
#
_symmetry.space_group_name_H-M   'P 1'
#
loop_
_entity.id
_entity.type
_entity.pdbx_description
1 polymer ?
#
loop_
_entity_poly.entity_id
_entity_poly.type
_entity_poly.pdbx_seq_one_letter_code
_entity_poly.pdbx_strand_id
1 'polypeptide(L)'
;MTRTLSEARLAVAGLGALLIAGGALGVLLVLGIVSGARAADTTGMGYLSGLLARSLAAPYAFVLLAGLVAVPVQALWVALRHGTAAARAYDGFAAWAQTLFTSLGFLGTIIGISGAVAGLGPAMAAGEPDALIAGLSTAFDTTFLGLTAAILLLVFRKLFMLGAAP
;
A
#
# COMPACT_ATOMS: atom_id res chain seq x y z
N MET A 1 -15.76 28.42 -19.84
CA MET A 1 -16.13 27.73 -18.59
C MET A 1 -15.12 26.61 -18.33
N THR A 2 -14.14 26.84 -17.47
CA THR A 2 -13.25 25.78 -16.97
C THR A 2 -14.07 24.88 -16.04
N ARG A 3 -14.32 23.63 -16.45
CA ARG A 3 -15.00 22.65 -15.58
C ARG A 3 -14.15 22.47 -14.32
N THR A 4 -14.72 22.83 -13.17
CA THR A 4 -14.09 22.57 -11.87
C THR A 4 -13.90 21.07 -11.71
N LEU A 5 -12.68 20.67 -11.34
CA LEU A 5 -12.33 19.27 -11.15
C LEU A 5 -12.83 18.84 -9.76
N SER A 6 -13.62 17.78 -9.69
CA SER A 6 -14.20 17.31 -8.42
C SER A 6 -13.35 16.22 -7.78
N GLU A 7 -13.35 16.16 -6.45
CA GLU A 7 -12.71 15.11 -5.66
C GLU A 7 -13.20 13.71 -6.07
N ALA A 8 -14.50 13.57 -6.38
CA ALA A 8 -15.08 12.32 -6.85
C ALA A 8 -14.40 11.80 -8.13
N ARG A 9 -14.01 12.68 -9.07
CA ARG A 9 -13.28 12.26 -10.27
C ARG A 9 -11.87 11.79 -9.95
N LEU A 10 -11.21 12.43 -8.98
CA LEU A 10 -9.88 12.02 -8.51
C LEU A 10 -9.94 10.68 -7.77
N ALA A 11 -11.01 10.43 -7.01
CA ALA A 11 -11.26 9.15 -6.38
C ALA A 11 -11.46 8.03 -7.41
N VAL A 12 -12.24 8.27 -8.47
CA VAL A 12 -12.40 7.32 -9.59
C VAL A 12 -11.05 7.06 -10.29
N ALA A 13 -10.25 8.11 -10.52
CA ALA A 13 -8.91 7.93 -11.07
C ALA A 13 -8.00 7.11 -10.12
N GLY A 14 -8.13 7.30 -8.80
CA GLY A 14 -7.46 6.49 -7.78
C GLY A 14 -7.87 5.03 -7.80
N LEU A 15 -9.16 4.74 -7.93
CA LEU A 15 -9.65 3.36 -8.10
C LEU A 15 -9.11 2.74 -9.40
N GLY A 16 -9.08 3.50 -10.50
CA GLY A 16 -8.48 3.05 -11.75
C GLY A 16 -6.99 2.71 -11.59
N ALA A 17 -6.22 3.58 -10.93
CA ALA A 17 -4.81 3.32 -10.64
C ALA A 17 -4.61 2.11 -9.73
N LEU A 18 -5.49 1.90 -8.75
CA LEU A 18 -5.48 0.74 -7.87
C LEU A 18 -5.72 -0.56 -8.64
N LEU A 19 -6.69 -0.59 -9.55
CA LEU A 19 -6.96 -1.75 -10.40
C LEU A 19 -5.78 -2.06 -11.32
N ILE A 20 -5.14 -1.04 -11.90
CA ILE A 20 -3.95 -1.23 -12.74
C ILE A 20 -2.78 -1.78 -11.92
N ALA A 21 -2.49 -1.17 -10.76
CA ALA A 21 -1.42 -1.60 -9.88
C ALA A 21 -1.64 -3.02 -9.36
N GLY A 22 -2.85 -3.32 -8.87
CA GLY A 22 -3.23 -4.65 -8.41
C GLY A 22 -3.18 -5.69 -9.53
N GLY A 23 -3.67 -5.35 -10.72
CA GLY A 23 -3.58 -6.23 -11.90
C GLY A 23 -2.14 -6.53 -12.29
N ALA A 24 -1.27 -5.52 -12.35
CA ALA A 24 0.14 -5.68 -12.68
C ALA A 24 0.89 -6.54 -11.63
N LEU A 25 0.68 -6.27 -10.34
CA LEU A 25 1.25 -7.08 -9.25
C LEU A 25 0.72 -8.51 -9.26
N GLY A 26 -0.57 -8.70 -9.56
CA GLY A 26 -1.18 -10.02 -9.69
C GLY A 26 -0.59 -10.83 -10.84
N VAL A 27 -0.35 -10.20 -11.99
CA VAL A 27 0.34 -10.86 -13.13
C VAL A 27 1.77 -11.24 -12.73
N LEU A 28 2.52 -10.36 -12.06
CA LEU A 28 3.87 -10.67 -11.58
C LEU A 28 3.88 -11.84 -10.59
N LEU A 29 2.91 -11.88 -9.68
CA LEU A 29 2.74 -13.00 -8.75
C LEU A 29 2.49 -14.32 -9.50
N VAL A 30 1.56 -14.32 -10.46
CA VAL A 30 1.25 -15.52 -11.26
C VAL A 30 2.47 -15.99 -12.05
N LEU A 31 3.19 -15.07 -12.71
CA LEU A 31 4.41 -15.40 -13.44
C LEU A 31 5.52 -15.94 -12.51
N GLY A 32 5.66 -15.37 -11.31
CA GLY A 32 6.57 -15.87 -10.28
C GLY A 32 6.24 -17.31 -9.87
N ILE A 33 4.96 -17.59 -9.62
CA ILE A 33 4.50 -18.94 -9.28
C ILE A 33 4.76 -19.92 -10.43
N VAL A 34 4.45 -19.55 -11.66
CA VAL A 34 4.65 -20.39 -12.86
C VAL A 34 6.13 -20.65 -13.13
N SER A 35 7.02 -19.69 -12.84
CA SER A 35 8.47 -19.84 -12.97
C SER A 35 9.14 -20.57 -11.81
N GLY A 36 8.36 -21.03 -10.81
CA GLY A 36 8.87 -21.80 -9.67
C GLY A 36 9.45 -20.95 -8.54
N ALA A 37 9.29 -19.62 -8.58
CA ALA A 37 9.65 -18.76 -7.46
C ALA A 37 8.67 -18.98 -6.30
N ARG A 38 9.10 -19.70 -5.27
CA ARG A 38 8.32 -19.84 -4.03
C ARG A 38 8.45 -18.55 -3.22
N ALA A 39 7.35 -17.82 -3.09
CA ALA A 39 7.27 -16.60 -2.27
C ALA A 39 7.57 -16.82 -0.76
N ALA A 40 7.68 -18.08 -0.33
CA ALA A 40 7.82 -18.45 1.07
C ALA A 40 9.26 -18.44 1.59
N ASP A 41 10.28 -18.56 0.72
CA ASP A 41 11.67 -18.66 1.19
C ASP A 41 12.33 -17.27 1.21
N THR A 42 11.96 -16.46 2.19
CA THR A 42 12.55 -15.12 2.40
C THR A 42 13.86 -15.15 3.18
N THR A 43 14.37 -16.34 3.47
CA THR A 43 15.56 -16.57 4.29
C THR A 43 16.79 -15.97 3.60
N GLY A 44 17.44 -14.99 4.25
CA GLY A 44 18.59 -14.28 3.68
C GLY A 44 18.26 -13.11 2.74
N MET A 45 16.97 -12.82 2.51
CA MET A 45 16.57 -11.61 1.79
C MET A 45 16.72 -10.36 2.68
N GLY A 46 17.11 -9.23 2.09
CA GLY A 46 17.03 -7.93 2.77
C GLY A 46 15.58 -7.56 3.12
N TYR A 47 15.41 -6.61 4.04
CA TYR A 47 14.07 -6.25 4.55
C TYR A 47 13.07 -5.89 3.45
N LEU A 48 13.45 -5.05 2.48
CA LEU A 48 12.56 -4.58 1.41
C LEU A 48 12.16 -5.70 0.44
N SER A 49 13.09 -6.56 0.04
CA SER A 49 12.76 -7.69 -0.84
C SER A 49 11.91 -8.74 -0.11
N GLY A 50 12.20 -9.00 1.17
CA GLY A 50 11.36 -9.84 2.02
C GLY A 50 9.95 -9.27 2.19
N LEU A 51 9.82 -7.97 2.45
CA LEU A 51 8.53 -7.26 2.53
C LEU A 51 7.73 -7.45 1.25
N LEU A 52 8.34 -7.25 0.08
CA LEU A 52 7.65 -7.40 -1.21
C LEU A 52 7.17 -8.84 -1.40
N ALA A 53 8.04 -9.83 -1.16
CA ALA A 53 7.68 -11.24 -1.29
C ALA A 53 6.50 -11.62 -0.38
N ARG A 54 6.55 -11.24 0.91
CA ARG A 54 5.46 -11.50 1.87
C ARG A 54 4.19 -10.76 1.51
N SER A 55 4.30 -9.52 1.05
CA SER A 55 3.15 -8.70 0.66
C SER A 55 2.43 -9.24 -0.57
N LEU A 56 3.16 -9.86 -1.50
CA LEU A 56 2.57 -10.55 -2.65
C LEU A 56 1.83 -11.83 -2.24
N ALA A 57 2.26 -12.49 -1.17
CA ALA A 57 1.66 -13.74 -0.69
C ALA A 57 0.48 -13.54 0.28
N ALA A 58 0.39 -12.38 0.95
CA ALA A 58 -0.65 -12.10 1.95
C ALA A 58 -1.75 -11.17 1.40
N PRO A 59 -3.04 -11.58 1.37
CA PRO A 59 -4.10 -10.80 0.73
C PRO A 59 -4.23 -9.36 1.23
N TYR A 60 -4.12 -9.15 2.54
CA TYR A 60 -4.26 -7.81 3.13
C TYR A 60 -3.07 -6.91 2.78
N ALA A 61 -1.85 -7.43 2.91
CA ALA A 61 -0.63 -6.71 2.55
C ALA A 61 -0.55 -6.45 1.03
N PHE A 62 -1.08 -7.37 0.21
CA PHE A 62 -1.18 -7.20 -1.24
C PHE A 62 -2.01 -5.98 -1.62
N VAL A 63 -3.18 -5.78 -0.98
CA VAL A 63 -4.02 -4.61 -1.23
C VAL A 63 -3.32 -3.31 -0.83
N LEU A 64 -2.61 -3.31 0.31
CA LEU A 64 -1.81 -2.16 0.73
C LEU A 64 -0.65 -1.88 -0.22
N LEU A 65 0.03 -2.91 -0.71
CA LEU A 65 1.11 -2.79 -1.70
C LEU A 65 0.57 -2.26 -3.03
N ALA A 66 -0.57 -2.77 -3.51
CA ALA A 66 -1.24 -2.26 -4.70
C ALA A 66 -1.63 -0.78 -4.52
N GLY A 67 -2.15 -0.42 -3.36
CA GLY A 67 -2.44 0.97 -3.01
C GLY A 67 -1.20 1.86 -3.00
N LEU A 68 -0.10 1.39 -2.39
CA LEU A 68 1.19 2.10 -2.38
C LEU A 68 1.70 2.37 -3.81
N VAL A 69 1.61 1.38 -4.71
CA VAL A 69 2.00 1.53 -6.11
C VAL A 69 1.03 2.42 -6.89
N ALA A 70 -0.26 2.39 -6.55
CA ALA A 70 -1.28 3.20 -7.21
C ALA A 70 -1.14 4.71 -6.92
N VAL A 71 -0.67 5.10 -5.74
CA VAL A 71 -0.50 6.52 -5.35
C VAL A 71 0.34 7.32 -6.37
N PRO A 72 1.60 6.94 -6.69
CA PRO A 72 2.39 7.69 -7.66
C PRO A 72 1.81 7.62 -9.07
N VAL A 73 1.20 6.49 -9.47
CA VAL A 73 0.55 6.34 -10.79
C VAL A 73 -0.61 7.32 -10.93
N GLN A 74 -1.47 7.41 -9.91
CA GLN A 74 -2.58 8.36 -9.89
C GLN A 74 -2.09 9.80 -9.86
N ALA A 75 -1.09 10.12 -9.03
CA ALA A 75 -0.55 11.47 -8.92
C ALA A 75 0.02 11.95 -10.25
N LEU A 76 0.82 11.09 -10.91
CA LEU A 76 1.39 11.37 -12.22
C LEU A 76 0.30 11.55 -13.28
N TRP A 77 -0.69 10.67 -13.32
CA TRP A 77 -1.81 10.79 -14.26
C TRP A 77 -2.55 12.12 -14.10
N VAL A 78 -2.86 12.52 -12.86
CA VAL A 78 -3.55 13.78 -12.57
C VAL A 78 -2.67 14.97 -12.96
N ALA A 79 -1.38 14.94 -12.65
CA ALA A 79 -0.44 16.00 -13.01
C ALA A 79 -0.36 16.19 -14.53
N LEU A 80 -0.26 15.09 -15.29
CA LEU A 80 -0.20 15.13 -16.75
C LEU A 80 -1.52 15.60 -17.40
N ARG A 81 -2.67 15.26 -16.82
CA ARG A 81 -3.99 15.58 -17.38
C ARG A 81 -4.50 16.97 -17.01
N HIS A 82 -4.16 17.44 -15.81
CA HIS A 82 -4.83 18.59 -15.19
C HIS A 82 -3.86 19.62 -14.63
N GLY A 83 -2.57 19.29 -14.51
CA GLY A 83 -1.56 20.17 -13.96
C GLY A 83 -1.96 20.72 -12.59
N THR A 84 -1.67 22.01 -12.39
CA THR A 84 -1.90 22.72 -11.12
C THR A 84 -3.37 23.08 -10.91
N ALA A 85 -4.21 23.01 -11.95
CA ALA A 85 -5.66 23.26 -11.83
C ALA A 85 -6.37 22.23 -10.92
N ALA A 86 -5.76 21.06 -10.70
CA ALA A 86 -6.29 20.03 -9.79
C ALA A 86 -5.91 20.27 -8.32
N ALA A 87 -5.06 21.24 -7.98
CA ALA A 87 -4.41 21.31 -6.66
C ALA A 87 -5.38 21.26 -5.47
N ARG A 88 -6.45 22.07 -5.48
CA ARG A 88 -7.44 22.08 -4.38
C ARG A 88 -8.21 20.77 -4.24
N ALA A 89 -8.66 20.22 -5.37
CA ALA A 89 -9.37 18.93 -5.36
C ALA A 89 -8.45 17.78 -4.95
N TYR A 90 -7.18 17.84 -5.36
CA TYR A 90 -6.16 16.87 -4.98
C TYR A 90 -5.85 16.95 -3.49
N ASP A 91 -5.82 18.14 -2.90
CA ASP A 91 -5.59 18.32 -1.46
C ASP A 91 -6.66 17.63 -0.62
N GLY A 92 -7.95 17.86 -0.93
CA GLY A 92 -9.07 17.20 -0.25
C GLY A 92 -9.04 15.68 -0.41
N PHE A 93 -8.90 15.19 -1.66
CA PHE A 93 -8.79 13.76 -1.95
C PHE A 93 -7.60 13.10 -1.23
N ALA A 94 -6.41 13.70 -1.32
CA ALA A 94 -5.19 13.13 -0.75
C ALA A 94 -5.20 13.16 0.77
N ALA A 95 -5.82 14.16 1.41
CA ALA A 95 -6.01 14.19 2.87
C ALA A 95 -6.92 13.04 3.35
N TRP A 96 -8.03 12.78 2.64
CA TRP A 96 -8.90 11.64 2.93
C TRP A 96 -8.16 10.31 2.72
N ALA A 97 -7.51 10.14 1.57
CA ALA A 97 -6.76 8.92 1.25
C ALA A 97 -5.60 8.68 2.23
N GLN A 98 -4.92 9.74 2.68
CA GLN A 98 -3.85 9.65 3.68
C GLN A 98 -4.37 9.04 4.98
N THR A 99 -5.53 9.51 5.46
CA THR A 99 -6.19 8.95 6.64
C THR A 99 -6.52 7.48 6.43
N LEU A 100 -7.12 7.14 5.28
CA LEU A 100 -7.46 5.76 4.93
C LEU A 100 -6.24 4.83 4.98
N PHE A 101 -5.12 5.20 4.35
CA PHE A 101 -3.91 4.37 4.35
C PHE A 101 -3.29 4.22 5.74
N THR A 102 -3.31 5.26 6.58
CA THR A 102 -2.85 5.13 7.97
C THR A 102 -3.75 4.19 8.78
N SER A 103 -5.07 4.30 8.63
CA SER A 103 -6.03 3.42 9.31
C SER A 103 -5.91 1.97 8.86
N LEU A 104 -5.72 1.73 7.55
CA LEU A 104 -5.49 0.38 7.02
C LEU A 104 -4.13 -0.18 7.47
N GLY A 105 -3.08 0.63 7.52
CA GLY A 105 -1.79 0.21 8.07
C GLY A 105 -1.91 -0.25 9.52
N PHE A 106 -2.63 0.52 10.34
CA PHE A 106 -2.91 0.20 11.73
C PHE A 106 -3.80 -1.05 11.90
N LEU A 107 -4.85 -1.19 11.08
CA LEU A 107 -5.69 -2.39 11.07
C LEU A 107 -4.86 -3.64 10.73
N GLY A 108 -3.91 -3.53 9.81
CA GLY A 108 -2.95 -4.60 9.52
C GLY A 108 -2.09 -4.98 10.72
N THR A 109 -1.66 -4.00 11.53
CA THR A 109 -0.98 -4.23 12.81
C THR A 109 -1.84 -5.07 13.74
N ILE A 110 -3.12 -4.71 13.90
CA ILE A 110 -4.06 -5.43 14.76
C ILE A 110 -4.17 -6.89 14.28
N ILE A 111 -4.40 -7.09 12.98
CA ILE A 111 -4.51 -8.43 12.38
C ILE A 111 -3.23 -9.25 12.64
N GLY A 112 -2.06 -8.68 12.40
CA GLY A 112 -0.78 -9.36 12.58
C GLY A 112 -0.49 -9.71 14.05
N ILE A 113 -0.72 -8.78 14.98
CA ILE A 113 -0.55 -9.02 16.41
C ILE A 113 -1.56 -10.05 16.91
N SER A 114 -2.83 -9.95 16.51
CA SER A 114 -3.84 -10.95 16.89
C SER A 114 -3.47 -12.35 16.39
N GLY A 115 -2.93 -12.47 15.17
CA GLY A 115 -2.41 -13.73 14.65
C GLY A 115 -1.21 -14.26 15.45
N ALA A 116 -0.26 -13.38 15.79
CA ALA A 116 0.90 -13.73 16.60
C ALA A 116 0.50 -14.22 18.00
N VAL A 117 -0.46 -13.55 18.64
CA VAL A 117 -1.00 -13.91 19.96
C VAL A 117 -1.80 -15.21 19.92
N ALA A 118 -2.58 -15.45 18.87
CA ALA A 118 -3.28 -16.72 18.70
C ALA A 118 -2.30 -17.91 18.52
N GLY A 119 -1.17 -17.66 17.86
CA GLY A 119 -0.11 -18.66 17.63
C GLY A 119 0.81 -18.91 18.84
N LEU A 120 0.77 -18.07 19.88
CA LEU A 120 1.72 -18.11 21.00
C LEU A 120 1.61 -19.39 21.84
N GLY A 121 0.40 -19.86 22.15
CA GLY A 121 0.19 -21.07 22.94
C GLY A 121 0.81 -22.32 22.29
N PRO A 122 0.46 -22.63 21.04
CA PRO A 122 1.08 -23.73 20.28
C PRO A 122 2.59 -23.57 20.10
N ALA A 123 3.07 -22.36 19.81
CA ALA A 123 4.49 -22.07 19.61
C ALA A 123 5.32 -22.33 20.88
N MET A 124 4.82 -21.94 22.05
CA MET A 124 5.48 -22.21 23.33
C MET A 124 5.52 -23.70 23.68
N ALA A 125 4.49 -24.47 23.30
CA ALA A 125 4.45 -25.91 23.51
C ALA A 125 5.42 -26.67 22.58
N ALA A 126 5.61 -26.19 21.35
CA ALA A 126 6.52 -26.78 20.37
C ALA A 126 7.97 -26.29 20.49
N GLY A 127 8.21 -25.17 21.18
CA GLY A 127 9.53 -24.52 21.23
C GLY A 127 9.92 -23.79 19.94
N GLU A 128 8.98 -23.61 19.01
CA GLU A 128 9.22 -23.02 17.68
C GLU A 128 8.46 -21.68 17.56
N PRO A 129 9.15 -20.53 17.56
CA PRO A 129 8.53 -19.20 17.58
C PRO A 129 8.04 -18.72 16.19
N ASP A 130 8.06 -19.57 15.16
CA ASP A 130 7.83 -19.16 13.77
C ASP A 130 6.47 -18.48 13.55
N ALA A 131 5.41 -18.99 14.20
CA ALA A 131 4.08 -18.40 14.13
C ALA A 131 4.02 -16.99 14.74
N LEU A 132 4.74 -16.77 15.85
CA LEU A 132 4.86 -15.47 16.50
C LEU A 132 5.62 -14.48 15.60
N ILE A 133 6.75 -14.91 15.02
CA ILE A 133 7.57 -14.09 14.13
C ILE A 133 6.78 -13.73 12.86
N ALA A 134 6.05 -14.67 12.27
CA ALA A 134 5.25 -14.44 11.08
C ALA A 134 4.12 -13.41 11.32
N GLY A 135 3.43 -13.51 12.46
CA GLY A 135 2.39 -12.54 12.83
C GLY A 135 2.95 -11.14 13.08
N LEU A 136 4.09 -11.04 13.78
CA LEU A 136 4.78 -9.76 13.98
C LEU A 136 5.29 -9.16 12.66
N SER A 137 5.84 -9.98 11.77
CA SER A 137 6.26 -9.53 10.44
C SER A 137 5.08 -8.94 9.66
N THR A 138 3.92 -9.61 9.69
CA THR A 138 2.70 -9.11 9.04
C THR A 138 2.27 -7.76 9.63
N ALA A 139 2.34 -7.60 10.96
CA ALA A 139 2.01 -6.36 11.63
C ALA A 139 2.91 -5.20 11.18
N PHE A 140 4.23 -5.42 11.15
CA PHE A 140 5.18 -4.40 10.71
C PHE A 140 5.06 -4.07 9.24
N ASP A 141 4.93 -5.09 8.38
CA ASP A 141 4.86 -4.92 6.93
C ASP A 141 3.65 -4.06 6.52
N THR A 142 2.48 -4.36 7.09
CA THR A 142 1.25 -3.63 6.77
C THR A 142 1.29 -2.19 7.28
N THR A 143 1.87 -1.94 8.45
CA THR A 143 2.11 -0.58 8.94
C THR A 143 3.07 0.17 8.04
N PHE A 144 4.18 -0.46 7.65
CA PHE A 144 5.17 0.13 6.76
C PHE A 144 4.54 0.53 5.42
N LEU A 145 3.76 -0.36 4.79
CA LEU A 145 3.08 -0.08 3.53
C LEU A 145 2.06 1.06 3.68
N GLY A 146 1.20 1.02 4.70
CA GLY A 146 0.19 2.05 4.94
C GLY A 146 0.81 3.42 5.20
N LEU A 147 1.84 3.49 6.05
CA LEU A 147 2.52 4.75 6.36
C LEU A 147 3.29 5.30 5.15
N THR A 148 3.94 4.43 4.38
CA THR A 148 4.66 4.85 3.17
C THR A 148 3.70 5.45 2.14
N ALA A 149 2.55 4.82 1.92
CA ALA A 149 1.53 5.35 1.01
C ALA A 149 0.98 6.70 1.50
N ALA A 150 0.73 6.83 2.81
CA ALA A 150 0.29 8.08 3.44
C ALA A 150 1.33 9.21 3.29
N ILE A 151 2.62 8.90 3.46
CA ILE A 151 3.71 9.86 3.26
C ILE A 151 3.79 10.28 1.79
N LEU A 152 3.68 9.35 0.84
CA LEU A 152 3.66 9.69 -0.59
C LEU A 152 2.49 10.63 -0.93
N LEU A 153 1.29 10.36 -0.40
CA LEU A 153 0.14 11.24 -0.57
C LEU A 153 0.40 12.64 -0.01
N LEU A 154 1.02 12.74 1.19
CA LEU A 154 1.43 14.03 1.76
C LEU A 154 2.41 14.78 0.85
N VAL A 155 3.42 14.07 0.31
CA VAL A 155 4.40 14.66 -0.62
C VAL A 155 3.71 15.18 -1.87
N PHE A 156 2.89 14.36 -2.54
CA PHE A 156 2.19 14.79 -3.74
C PHE A 156 1.24 15.95 -3.46
N ARG A 157 0.52 15.92 -2.32
CA ARG A 157 -0.32 17.02 -1.89
C ARG A 157 0.44 18.34 -1.80
N LYS A 158 1.63 18.33 -1.20
CA LYS A 158 2.51 19.51 -1.14
C LYS A 158 3.00 19.94 -2.51
N LEU A 159 3.38 19.02 -3.38
CA LEU A 159 3.84 19.33 -4.74
C LEU A 159 2.74 20.01 -5.58
N PHE A 160 1.50 19.50 -5.55
CA PHE A 160 0.36 20.11 -6.24
C PHE A 160 0.07 21.53 -5.72
N MET A 161 0.11 21.73 -4.40
CA MET A 161 -0.14 23.03 -3.79
C MET A 161 0.97 24.04 -4.09
N LEU A 162 2.24 23.63 -4.05
CA LEU A 162 3.38 24.49 -4.41
C LEU A 162 3.33 24.91 -5.88
N GLY A 163 2.98 24.00 -6.78
CA GLY A 163 2.83 24.33 -8.21
C GLY A 163 1.67 25.30 -8.50
N ALA A 164 0.69 25.41 -7.60
CA ALA A 164 -0.45 26.32 -7.72
C ALA A 164 -0.25 27.67 -7.00
N ALA A 165 0.89 27.88 -6.34
CA ALA A 165 1.22 29.17 -5.75
C ALA A 165 1.38 30.25 -6.85
N PRO A 166 0.88 31.48 -6.62
CA PRO A 166 0.93 32.57 -7.60
C PRO A 166 2.36 33.07 -7.87
#